data_AF-A0A225VRD7-F1
#
_entry.id   AF-A0A225VRD7-F1
#
_cell.length_a   1.000
_cell.length_b   1.000
_cell.length_c   1.000
_cell.angle_alpha   90.00
_cell.angle_beta   90.00
_cell.angle_gamma   90.00
#
_symmetry.space_group_name_H-M   'P 1'
#
loop_
_entity.id
_entity.type
_entity.pdbx_description
1 polymer ?
#
loop_
_entity_poly.entity_id
_entity_poly.type
_entity_poly.pdbx_seq_one_letter_code
_entity_poly.pdbx_strand_id
1 'polypeptide(L)'
;MPKNIPRGTLRLDKAHDYPETVAACWMDKQPVYFIATGCATDPTVLKQRERGSTVQLQVPAPQLAKDYQDYMGGTDRHDQLRLQRFLIQMVVQLKQYYHAIFLGLVDIAIVNICILYKQIYATRFPKKSVPEHYAFLEDLQAILLAAAPSDFEGNLSV
;
A
#
# COMPACT_ATOMS: atom_id res chain seq x y z
N MET A 1 25.24 23.21 -3.61
CA MET A 1 24.28 22.54 -4.52
C MET A 1 24.66 22.87 -5.96
N PRO A 2 24.64 21.91 -6.90
CA PRO A 2 24.97 22.20 -8.29
C PRO A 2 23.86 23.08 -8.88
N LYS A 3 24.16 24.35 -9.12
CA LYS A 3 23.19 25.41 -9.42
C LYS A 3 22.59 25.36 -10.83
N ASN A 4 22.80 24.30 -11.62
CA ASN A 4 22.52 24.29 -13.06
C ASN A 4 22.13 22.94 -13.66
N ILE A 5 21.62 21.98 -12.86
CA ILE A 5 21.15 20.71 -13.45
C ILE A 5 19.68 20.87 -13.87
N PRO A 6 19.33 20.64 -15.15
CA PRO A 6 17.96 20.77 -15.59
C PRO A 6 17.05 19.73 -14.93
N ARG A 7 15.81 20.13 -14.62
CA ARG A 7 14.78 19.23 -14.10
C ARG A 7 14.55 18.08 -15.08
N GLY A 8 14.41 16.87 -14.53
CA GLY A 8 14.30 15.62 -15.28
C GLY A 8 15.65 14.93 -15.55
N THR A 9 16.79 15.55 -15.21
CA THR A 9 18.10 14.91 -15.36
C THR A 9 18.18 13.67 -14.49
N LEU A 10 18.57 12.56 -15.08
CA LEU A 10 18.84 11.29 -14.41
C LEU A 10 20.34 10.99 -14.49
N ARG A 11 20.95 10.74 -13.33
CA ARG A 11 22.28 10.15 -13.22
C ARG A 11 22.14 8.77 -12.61
N LEU A 12 22.86 7.80 -13.14
CA LEU A 12 22.77 6.41 -12.72
C LEU A 12 24.16 5.81 -12.67
N ASP A 13 24.41 5.04 -11.63
CA ASP A 13 25.64 4.30 -11.41
C ASP A 13 25.29 2.89 -10.95
N LYS A 14 26.14 1.92 -11.27
CA LYS A 14 25.92 0.50 -10.94
C LYS A 14 26.93 0.08 -9.89
N ALA A 15 26.48 -0.75 -8.94
CA ALA A 15 27.41 -1.31 -7.97
C ALA A 15 28.44 -2.21 -8.68
N HIS A 16 29.70 -2.10 -8.28
CA HIS A 16 30.81 -2.83 -8.91
C HIS A 16 30.65 -4.34 -8.74
N ASP A 17 30.35 -4.79 -7.52
CA ASP A 17 30.24 -6.22 -7.18
C ASP A 17 28.88 -6.83 -7.54
N TYR A 18 27.85 -5.97 -7.69
CA TYR A 18 26.46 -6.38 -7.97
C TYR A 18 25.86 -5.50 -9.06
N PRO A 19 26.11 -5.80 -10.35
CA PRO A 19 25.69 -4.95 -11.48
C PRO A 19 24.17 -4.77 -11.60
N GLU A 20 23.39 -5.61 -10.91
CA GLU A 20 21.93 -5.55 -10.85
C GLU A 20 21.42 -4.44 -9.92
N THR A 21 22.27 -3.95 -9.02
CA THR A 21 21.99 -2.85 -8.12
C THR A 21 22.40 -1.53 -8.76
N VAL A 22 21.43 -0.64 -8.90
CA VAL A 22 21.59 0.69 -9.49
C VAL A 22 21.35 1.75 -8.42
N ALA A 23 22.27 2.69 -8.30
CA ALA A 23 22.08 3.94 -7.59
C ALA A 23 21.71 5.03 -8.60
N ALA A 24 20.56 5.67 -8.42
CA ALA A 24 20.07 6.71 -9.32
C ALA A 24 19.86 8.04 -8.57
N CYS A 25 20.18 9.14 -9.22
CA CYS A 25 19.86 10.49 -8.78
C CYS A 25 19.03 11.17 -9.86
N TRP A 26 17.77 11.47 -9.53
CA TRP A 26 16.84 12.16 -10.40
C TRP A 26 16.61 13.59 -9.90
N MET A 27 16.74 14.56 -10.79
CA MET A 27 16.56 15.97 -10.46
C MET A 27 15.11 16.39 -10.67
N ASP A 28 14.38 16.58 -9.57
CA ASP A 28 13.06 17.24 -9.60
C ASP A 28 13.19 18.71 -9.17
N LYS A 29 12.40 19.19 -8.20
CA LYS A 29 12.66 20.47 -7.51
C LYS A 29 13.93 20.41 -6.67
N GLN A 30 14.27 19.21 -6.20
CA GLN A 30 15.47 18.86 -5.44
C GLN A 30 15.98 17.49 -5.94
N PRO A 31 17.27 17.17 -5.72
CA PRO A 31 17.79 15.85 -6.05
C PRO A 31 17.08 14.77 -5.23
N VAL A 32 16.58 13.74 -5.90
CA VAL A 32 15.99 12.54 -5.31
C VAL A 32 16.91 11.36 -5.60
N TYR A 33 17.32 10.66 -4.54
CA TYR A 33 18.21 9.51 -4.63
C TYR A 33 17.41 8.22 -4.50
N PHE A 34 17.71 7.25 -5.36
CA PHE A 34 17.12 5.93 -5.34
C PHE A 34 18.24 4.88 -5.35
N ILE A 35 17.97 3.76 -4.69
CA ILE A 35 18.75 2.52 -4.80
C ILE A 35 17.75 1.44 -5.14
N ALA A 36 17.99 0.70 -6.22
CA ALA A 36 17.07 -0.33 -6.68
C ALA A 36 17.79 -1.47 -7.39
N THR A 37 17.19 -2.66 -7.32
CA THR A 37 17.67 -3.87 -7.99
C THR A 37 16.70 -4.28 -9.08
N GLY A 38 17.20 -4.55 -10.30
CA GLY A 38 16.36 -5.06 -11.40
C GLY A 38 15.31 -4.08 -11.93
N CYS A 39 15.48 -2.78 -11.73
CA CYS A 39 14.51 -1.77 -12.20
C CYS A 39 14.83 -1.26 -13.61
N ALA A 40 13.78 -1.01 -14.39
CA ALA A 40 13.88 -0.33 -15.67
C ALA A 40 14.30 1.14 -15.46
N THR A 41 15.34 1.56 -16.17
CA THR A 41 15.84 2.95 -16.16
C THR A 41 15.29 3.78 -17.33
N ASP A 42 14.29 3.25 -18.04
CA ASP A 42 13.75 3.88 -19.23
C ASP A 42 13.11 5.25 -18.90
N PRO A 43 13.33 6.27 -19.75
CA PRO A 43 12.72 7.58 -19.57
C PRO A 43 11.20 7.46 -19.69
N THR A 44 10.51 7.96 -18.67
CA THR A 44 9.06 7.93 -18.53
C THR A 44 8.54 9.32 -18.16
N VAL A 45 7.23 9.50 -18.21
CA VAL A 45 6.57 10.73 -17.77
C VAL A 45 5.81 10.47 -16.48
N LEU A 46 6.16 11.24 -15.45
CA LEU A 46 5.39 11.34 -14.22
C LEU A 46 4.32 12.43 -14.36
N LYS A 47 3.07 12.09 -14.03
CA LYS A 47 1.98 13.05 -13.91
C LYS A 47 1.98 13.61 -12.48
N GLN A 48 2.42 14.85 -12.31
CA GLN A 48 2.44 15.51 -11.01
C GLN A 48 1.35 16.58 -10.97
N ARG A 49 0.53 16.58 -9.91
CA ARG A 49 -0.40 17.67 -9.66
C ARG A 49 0.34 18.81 -8.97
N GLU A 50 0.28 20.01 -9.53
CA GLU A 50 0.85 21.18 -8.89
C GLU A 50 -0.04 21.63 -7.72
N ARG A 51 0.60 22.00 -6.58
CA ARG A 51 -0.14 22.37 -5.36
C ARG A 51 -0.94 23.65 -5.62
N GLY A 52 -2.27 23.54 -5.58
CA GLY A 52 -3.18 24.66 -5.84
C GLY A 52 -3.67 24.78 -7.29
N SER A 53 -3.25 23.87 -8.19
CA SER A 53 -3.70 23.84 -9.58
C SER A 53 -4.40 22.52 -9.93
N THR A 54 -5.37 22.59 -10.84
CA THR A 54 -6.01 21.40 -11.45
C THR A 54 -5.16 20.84 -12.59
N VAL A 55 -4.09 21.55 -13.00
CA VAL A 55 -3.21 21.16 -14.09
C VAL A 55 -2.27 20.04 -13.65
N GLN A 56 -2.27 18.95 -14.41
CA GLN A 56 -1.29 17.86 -14.27
C GLN A 56 -0.05 18.22 -15.09
N LEU A 57 1.06 18.50 -14.40
CA LEU A 57 2.35 18.71 -15.03
C LEU A 57 2.93 17.35 -15.43
N GLN A 58 3.37 17.24 -16.68
CA GLN A 58 4.12 16.09 -17.16
C GLN A 58 5.61 16.37 -16.94
N VAL A 59 6.23 15.60 -16.04
CA VAL A 59 7.65 15.75 -15.69
C VAL A 59 8.41 14.54 -16.22
N PRO A 60 9.50 14.74 -16.99
CA PRO A 60 10.39 13.65 -17.37
C PRO A 60 11.00 13.01 -16.12
N ALA A 61 10.82 11.71 -15.98
CA ALA A 61 11.25 10.96 -14.81
C ALA A 61 11.64 9.52 -15.19
N PRO A 62 12.56 8.88 -14.46
CA PRO A 62 12.83 7.47 -14.69
C PRO A 62 11.60 6.62 -14.37
N GLN A 63 11.42 5.50 -15.09
CA GLN A 63 10.42 4.48 -14.75
C GLN A 63 10.55 4.04 -13.29
N LEU A 64 11.76 3.93 -12.76
CA LEU A 64 12.04 3.70 -11.33
C LEU A 64 11.28 4.66 -10.38
N ALA A 65 11.26 5.96 -10.68
CA ALA A 65 10.57 6.93 -9.81
C ALA A 65 9.04 6.77 -9.90
N LYS A 66 8.54 6.34 -11.06
CA LYS A 66 7.12 6.04 -11.26
C LYS A 66 6.71 4.77 -10.54
N ASP A 67 7.46 3.69 -10.69
CA ASP A 67 7.21 2.43 -9.98
C ASP A 67 7.21 2.68 -8.47
N TYR A 68 8.22 3.40 -7.97
CA TYR A 68 8.27 3.78 -6.57
C TYR A 68 7.03 4.55 -6.12
N GLN A 69 6.60 5.56 -6.88
CA GLN A 69 5.41 6.35 -6.54
C GLN A 69 4.11 5.53 -6.57
N ASP A 70 3.97 4.60 -7.51
CA ASP A 70 2.78 3.76 -7.67
C ASP A 70 2.65 2.75 -6.50
N TYR A 71 3.78 2.19 -6.06
CA TYR A 71 3.83 1.12 -5.05
C TYR A 71 4.10 1.59 -3.61
N MET A 72 4.82 2.70 -3.37
CA MET A 72 5.21 3.18 -2.03
C MET A 72 4.01 3.41 -1.11
N GLY A 73 2.85 3.80 -1.66
CA GLY A 73 1.64 4.05 -0.89
C GLY A 73 0.94 2.79 -0.35
N GLY A 74 1.49 1.58 -0.54
CA GLY A 74 0.87 0.34 -0.06
C GLY A 74 0.61 0.34 1.45
N THR A 75 1.64 0.67 2.24
CA THR A 75 1.55 0.70 3.71
C THR A 75 0.60 1.79 4.20
N ASP A 76 0.71 3.01 3.65
CA ASP A 76 -0.16 4.13 4.03
C ASP A 76 -1.62 3.88 3.68
N ARG A 77 -1.91 3.26 2.53
CA ARG A 77 -3.28 2.86 2.17
C ARG A 77 -3.83 1.81 3.14
N HIS A 78 -3.00 0.85 3.54
CA HIS A 78 -3.39 -0.15 4.55
C HIS A 78 -3.67 0.52 5.90
N ASP A 79 -2.83 1.45 6.32
CA ASP A 79 -3.02 2.18 7.58
C ASP A 79 -4.23 3.13 7.54
N GLN A 80 -4.50 3.79 6.40
CA GLN A 80 -5.72 4.57 6.20
C GLN A 80 -6.99 3.71 6.32
N LEU A 81 -6.98 2.50 5.76
CA LEU A 81 -8.10 1.57 5.91
C LEU A 81 -8.34 1.15 7.36
N ARG A 82 -7.26 1.02 8.15
CA ARG A 82 -7.35 0.79 9.60
C ARG A 82 -7.91 2.01 10.33
N LEU A 83 -7.26 3.17 10.19
CA LEU A 83 -7.58 4.39 10.95
C LEU A 83 -8.94 4.99 10.62
N GLN A 84 -9.40 4.89 9.37
CA GLN A 84 -10.68 5.49 8.97
C GLN A 84 -11.89 4.64 9.34
N ARG A 85 -11.72 3.34 9.60
CA ARG A 85 -12.86 2.39 9.63
C ARG A 85 -12.83 1.35 10.74
N PHE A 86 -11.67 1.08 11.35
CA PHE A 86 -11.53 0.10 12.43
C PHE A 86 -10.98 0.73 13.69
N LEU A 87 -11.92 1.10 14.54
CA LEU A 87 -11.64 1.83 15.74
C LEU A 87 -12.34 1.18 16.93
N ILE A 88 -12.29 -0.16 17.00
CA ILE A 88 -12.49 -0.83 18.29
C ILE A 88 -11.54 -0.21 19.33
N GLN A 89 -10.33 0.19 18.89
CA GLN A 89 -9.35 0.95 19.69
C GLN A 89 -9.75 2.39 20.04
N MET A 90 -10.49 3.15 19.20
CA MET A 90 -10.95 4.50 19.61
C MET A 90 -12.28 4.45 20.38
N VAL A 91 -13.10 3.42 20.18
CA VAL A 91 -14.33 3.22 20.95
C VAL A 91 -14.01 2.73 22.36
N VAL A 92 -12.98 1.89 22.51
CA VAL A 92 -12.56 1.35 23.80
C VAL A 92 -11.22 1.96 24.19
N GLN A 93 -11.24 2.99 25.07
CA GLN A 93 -10.02 3.50 25.70
C GLN A 93 -9.45 2.43 26.65
N LEU A 94 -8.65 1.53 26.10
CA LEU A 94 -8.00 0.49 26.86
C LEU A 94 -6.83 1.08 27.64
N LYS A 95 -6.93 1.01 28.97
CA LYS A 95 -5.92 1.57 29.90
C LYS A 95 -4.56 0.88 29.83
N GLN A 96 -4.47 -0.30 29.22
CA GLN A 96 -3.26 -1.12 29.19
C GLN A 96 -2.80 -1.36 27.75
N TYR A 97 -1.51 -1.14 27.51
CA TYR A 97 -0.89 -1.18 26.18
C TYR A 97 -1.07 -2.51 25.43
N TYR A 98 -1.12 -3.64 26.14
CA TYR A 98 -1.22 -4.95 25.52
C TYR A 98 -2.58 -5.20 24.84
N HIS A 99 -3.67 -4.62 25.37
CA HIS A 99 -4.97 -4.69 24.71
C HIS A 99 -4.96 -3.89 23.40
N ALA A 100 -4.26 -2.75 23.36
CA ALA A 100 -4.07 -2.00 22.13
C ALA A 100 -3.30 -2.85 21.10
N ILE A 101 -2.21 -3.52 21.49
CA ILE A 101 -1.47 -4.41 20.58
C ILE A 101 -2.39 -5.52 20.03
N PHE A 102 -3.15 -6.18 20.89
CA PHE A 102 -4.08 -7.23 20.48
C PHE A 102 -5.12 -6.73 19.48
N LEU A 103 -5.79 -5.62 19.77
CA LEU A 103 -6.75 -5.03 18.84
C LEU A 103 -6.09 -4.61 17.53
N GLY A 104 -4.86 -4.11 17.57
CA GLY A 104 -4.11 -3.77 16.37
C GLY A 104 -3.89 -4.97 15.45
N LEU A 105 -3.64 -6.16 16.02
CA LEU A 105 -3.54 -7.41 15.26
C LEU A 105 -4.88 -7.84 14.67
N VAL A 106 -5.97 -7.71 15.44
CA VAL A 106 -7.33 -7.99 14.95
C VAL A 106 -7.70 -7.07 13.80
N ASP A 107 -7.41 -5.77 13.90
CA ASP A 107 -7.67 -4.80 12.85
C ASP A 107 -6.89 -5.13 11.57
N ILE A 108 -5.62 -5.53 11.69
CA ILE A 108 -4.81 -6.00 10.54
C ILE A 108 -5.44 -7.24 9.91
N ALA A 109 -5.89 -8.21 10.72
CA ALA A 109 -6.52 -9.43 10.23
C ALA A 109 -7.83 -9.14 9.47
N ILE A 110 -8.67 -8.24 9.99
CA ILE A 110 -9.93 -7.87 9.33
C ILE A 110 -9.67 -7.18 7.99
N VAL A 111 -8.69 -6.26 7.91
CA VAL A 111 -8.31 -5.62 6.65
C VAL A 111 -7.80 -6.65 5.64
N ASN A 112 -6.97 -7.61 6.07
CA ASN A 112 -6.48 -8.68 5.20
C ASN A 112 -7.61 -9.57 4.67
N ILE A 113 -8.54 -9.99 5.54
CA ILE A 113 -9.72 -10.78 5.14
C ILE A 113 -10.56 -9.98 4.14
N CYS A 114 -10.73 -8.67 4.35
CA CYS A 114 -11.47 -7.83 3.41
C CYS A 114 -10.80 -7.76 2.03
N ILE A 115 -9.47 -7.61 1.98
CA ILE A 115 -8.72 -7.61 0.71
C ILE A 115 -8.94 -8.94 -0.02
N LEU A 116 -8.80 -10.06 0.69
CA LEU A 116 -9.02 -11.40 0.14
C LEU A 116 -10.46 -11.59 -0.33
N TYR A 117 -11.44 -11.17 0.46
CA TYR A 117 -12.85 -11.23 0.10
C TYR A 117 -13.12 -10.50 -1.21
N LYS A 118 -12.60 -9.28 -1.35
CA LYS A 118 -12.77 -8.49 -2.59
C LYS A 118 -12.11 -9.15 -3.79
N GLN A 119 -10.92 -9.72 -3.62
CA GLN A 119 -10.23 -10.45 -4.69
C GLN A 119 -11.03 -11.69 -5.12
N ILE A 120 -11.43 -12.53 -4.18
CA ILE A 120 -12.20 -13.76 -4.45
C ILE A 120 -13.57 -13.41 -5.06
N TYR A 121 -14.24 -12.39 -4.54
CA TYR A 121 -15.53 -11.94 -5.05
C TYR A 121 -15.41 -11.46 -6.51
N ALA A 122 -14.39 -10.66 -6.83
CA ALA A 122 -14.15 -10.18 -8.18
C ALA A 122 -13.87 -11.34 -9.17
N THR A 123 -13.11 -12.35 -8.74
CA THR A 123 -12.86 -13.55 -9.55
C THR A 123 -14.12 -14.39 -9.75
N ARG A 124 -14.93 -14.57 -8.70
CA ARG A 124 -16.11 -15.44 -8.72
C ARG A 124 -17.34 -14.78 -9.37
N PHE A 125 -17.44 -13.45 -9.31
CA PHE A 125 -18.56 -12.67 -9.81
C PHE A 125 -18.11 -11.46 -10.65
N PRO A 126 -17.52 -11.69 -11.85
CA PRO A 126 -16.91 -10.62 -12.66
C PRO A 126 -17.89 -9.56 -13.18
N LYS A 127 -19.20 -9.83 -13.14
CA LYS A 127 -20.26 -8.91 -13.60
C LYS A 127 -20.98 -8.17 -12.46
N LYS A 128 -20.63 -8.42 -11.21
CA LYS A 128 -21.23 -7.76 -10.05
C LYS A 128 -20.26 -6.74 -9.46
N SER A 129 -20.78 -5.63 -8.96
CA SER A 129 -19.99 -4.69 -8.18
C SER A 129 -19.52 -5.36 -6.90
N VAL A 130 -18.25 -5.13 -6.55
CA VAL A 130 -17.68 -5.60 -5.29
C VAL A 130 -18.47 -4.96 -4.14
N PRO A 131 -18.91 -5.73 -3.14
CA PRO A 131 -19.67 -5.21 -2.01
C PRO A 131 -18.93 -4.08 -1.30
N GLU A 132 -19.69 -3.11 -0.82
CA GLU A 132 -19.14 -2.06 0.02
C GLU A 132 -18.57 -2.66 1.31
N HIS A 133 -17.57 -1.98 1.86
CA HIS A 133 -16.82 -2.48 3.00
C HIS A 133 -17.69 -2.74 4.25
N TYR A 134 -18.74 -1.92 4.44
CA TYR A 134 -19.69 -2.08 5.54
C TYR A 134 -20.53 -3.36 5.41
N ALA A 135 -21.01 -3.69 4.20
CA ALA A 135 -21.74 -4.93 3.96
C ALA A 135 -20.89 -6.17 4.28
N PHE A 136 -19.61 -6.14 3.90
CA PHE A 136 -18.65 -7.18 4.30
C PHE A 136 -18.52 -7.29 5.83
N LEU A 137 -18.57 -6.18 6.55
CA LEU A 137 -18.46 -6.19 8.01
C LEU A 137 -19.72 -6.69 8.71
N GLU A 138 -20.91 -6.37 8.21
CA GLU A 138 -22.15 -6.96 8.70
C GLU A 138 -22.13 -8.48 8.53
N ASP A 139 -21.72 -8.98 7.35
CA ASP A 139 -21.57 -10.40 7.08
C ASP A 139 -20.54 -11.04 8.02
N LEU A 140 -19.38 -10.40 8.18
CA LEU A 140 -18.32 -10.88 9.07
C LEU A 140 -18.80 -10.93 10.53
N GLN A 141 -19.49 -9.90 11.00
CA GLN A 141 -20.04 -9.84 12.35
C GLN A 141 -21.05 -10.96 12.57
N ALA A 142 -21.95 -11.19 11.61
CA ALA A 142 -22.93 -12.27 11.68
C ALA A 142 -22.24 -13.65 11.76
N ILE A 143 -21.20 -13.88 10.95
CA ILE A 143 -20.40 -15.13 10.98
C ILE A 143 -19.72 -15.31 12.34
N LEU A 144 -19.08 -14.25 12.87
CA LEU A 144 -18.37 -14.32 14.15
C LEU A 144 -19.33 -14.53 15.34
N LEU A 145 -20.54 -13.96 15.29
CA LEU A 145 -21.56 -14.19 16.32
C LEU A 145 -22.19 -15.59 16.25
N ALA A 146 -22.24 -16.18 15.05
CA ALA A 146 -22.75 -17.53 14.84
C ALA A 146 -21.70 -18.63 15.10
N ALA A 147 -20.42 -18.26 15.26
CA ALA A 147 -19.33 -19.20 15.45
C ALA A 147 -19.51 -20.00 16.75
N ALA A 148 -19.45 -21.33 16.63
CA ALA A 148 -19.54 -22.28 17.72
C ALA A 148 -18.16 -22.89 18.04
N PRO A 149 -17.95 -23.46 19.24
CA PRO A 149 -16.71 -24.12 19.59
C PRO A 149 -16.26 -25.20 18.58
N SER A 150 -17.23 -25.89 17.95
CA SER A 150 -17.00 -26.89 16.91
C SER A 150 -16.32 -26.34 15.66
N ASP A 151 -16.47 -25.05 15.37
CA ASP A 151 -15.85 -24.42 14.19
C ASP A 151 -14.34 -24.19 14.38
N PHE A 152 -13.85 -24.28 15.63
CA PHE A 152 -12.45 -24.13 15.99
C PHE A 152 -11.75 -25.47 16.24
N GLU A 153 -12.49 -26.58 16.20
CA GLU A 153 -11.92 -27.92 16.17
C GLU A 153 -11.34 -28.14 14.76
N GLY A 154 -10.11 -27.68 14.55
CA GLY A 154 -9.41 -27.90 13.29
C GLY A 154 -9.39 -29.39 12.94
N ASN A 155 -9.48 -29.71 11.65
CA ASN A 155 -9.22 -31.07 11.16
C ASN A 155 -7.77 -31.43 11.50
N LEU A 156 -7.57 -32.09 12.64
CA LEU A 156 -6.28 -32.62 13.10
C LEU A 156 -5.87 -33.89 12.33
N SER A 157 -6.47 -34.16 11.18
CA SER A 157 -6.04 -35.18 10.24
C SER A 157 -4.84 -34.69 9.43
N VAL A 158 -3.67 -34.69 10.07
CA VAL A 158 -2.38 -34.81 9.39
C VAL A 158 -2.07 -36.29 9.20
#